data_AF-A0A8A7KBU2-F1
#
_entry.id   AF-A0A8A7KBU2-F1
#
_cell.length_a   1.000
_cell.length_b   1.000
_cell.length_c   1.000
_cell.angle_alpha   90.00
_cell.angle_beta   90.00
_cell.angle_gamma   90.00
#
_symmetry.space_group_name_H-M   'P 1'
#
loop_
_entity.id
_entity.type
_entity.pdbx_description
1 polymer ?
#
loop_
_entity_poly.entity_id
_entity_poly.type
_entity_poly.pdbx_seq_one_letter_code
_entity_poly.pdbx_strand_id
1 'polypeptide(L)'
;MLNDNGINVSPTPITAGSRIEVEYDGLLSKSGAQEVYLHAGFGMDNNWEKVLDLKMERDKDIWKTNCDVDTSDRFIFCFHDNAGNWDNNNGRNWSFEVHNGRLY
;
A
#
# COMPACT_ATOMS: atom_id res chain seq x y z
N MET A 1 5.43 -6.94 -13.34
CA MET A 1 5.24 -5.65 -14.05
C MET A 1 4.29 -4.85 -13.18
N LEU A 2 4.70 -3.68 -12.69
CA LEU A 2 3.84 -2.79 -11.92
C LEU A 2 2.71 -2.29 -12.84
N ASN A 3 1.55 -1.96 -12.27
CA ASN A 3 0.47 -1.36 -13.05
C ASN A 3 0.83 0.08 -13.50
N ASP A 4 -0.02 0.71 -14.32
CA ASP A 4 0.23 2.06 -14.85
C ASP A 4 0.39 3.13 -13.75
N ASN A 5 -0.03 2.84 -12.52
CA ASN A 5 0.14 3.72 -11.35
C ASN A 5 1.46 3.47 -10.60
N GLY A 6 2.32 2.58 -11.08
CA GLY A 6 3.58 2.23 -10.44
C GLY A 6 3.40 1.44 -9.14
N ILE A 7 2.28 0.74 -8.96
CA ILE A 7 2.06 -0.13 -7.79
C ILE A 7 1.81 -1.58 -8.21
N ASN A 8 2.13 -2.49 -7.31
CA ASN A 8 1.69 -3.88 -7.37
C ASN A 8 1.39 -4.37 -5.96
N VAL A 9 0.32 -5.15 -5.82
CA VAL A 9 -0.08 -5.76 -4.55
C VAL A 9 -0.29 -7.25 -4.82
N SER A 10 0.37 -8.10 -4.04
CA SER A 10 0.29 -9.54 -4.22
C SER A 10 0.27 -10.29 -2.88
N PRO A 11 -0.52 -11.37 -2.74
CA PRO A 11 -1.48 -11.87 -3.71
C PRO A 11 -2.72 -10.97 -3.86
N THR A 12 -3.34 -10.99 -5.03
CA THR A 12 -4.68 -10.46 -5.28
C THR A 12 -5.55 -11.57 -5.90
N PRO A 13 -6.83 -11.75 -5.49
CA PRO A 13 -7.56 -10.99 -4.47
C PRO A 13 -6.98 -11.12 -3.06
N ILE A 14 -7.04 -10.04 -2.27
CA ILE A 14 -6.57 -10.03 -0.88
C ILE A 14 -7.58 -10.78 -0.01
N THR A 15 -7.11 -11.67 0.85
CA THR A 15 -7.94 -12.42 1.80
C THR A 15 -7.59 -12.01 3.22
N ALA A 16 -8.59 -11.86 4.10
CA ALA A 16 -8.35 -11.59 5.52
C ALA A 16 -7.51 -12.71 6.16
N GLY A 17 -6.55 -12.33 7.00
CA GLY A 17 -5.49 -13.19 7.54
C GLY A 17 -4.32 -13.43 6.57
N SER A 18 -4.30 -12.80 5.40
CA SER A 18 -3.16 -12.89 4.47
C SER A 18 -2.07 -11.87 4.80
N ARG A 19 -0.85 -12.21 4.40
CA ARG A 19 0.26 -11.28 4.31
C ARG A 19 0.45 -10.91 2.84
N ILE A 20 0.39 -9.62 2.53
CA ILE A 20 0.58 -9.10 1.18
C ILE A 20 1.94 -8.43 1.05
N GLU A 21 2.51 -8.48 -0.15
CA GLU A 21 3.63 -7.64 -0.55
C GLU A 21 3.08 -6.47 -1.37
N VAL A 22 3.51 -5.25 -1.00
CA VAL A 22 3.20 -4.01 -1.71
C VAL A 22 4.50 -3.52 -2.33
N GLU A 23 4.50 -3.35 -3.65
CA GLU A 23 5.59 -2.76 -4.43
C GLU A 23 5.20 -1.38 -4.98
N TYR A 24 6.19 -0.50 -5.08
CA TYR A 24 6.02 0.89 -5.49
C TYR A 24 7.21 1.42 -6.32
N ASP A 25 6.91 1.97 -7.50
CA ASP A 25 7.79 2.75 -8.38
C ASP A 25 6.99 3.97 -8.92
N GLY A 26 6.45 4.74 -7.98
CA GLY A 26 5.63 5.92 -8.27
C GLY A 26 6.39 7.24 -8.15
N LEU A 27 5.65 8.31 -7.84
CA LEU A 27 6.14 9.69 -7.80
C LEU A 27 7.38 9.87 -6.92
N LEU A 28 7.36 9.35 -5.69
CA LEU A 28 8.44 9.57 -4.72
C LEU A 28 9.72 8.85 -5.15
N SER A 29 9.61 7.63 -5.70
CA SER A 29 10.75 6.89 -6.23
C SER A 29 11.43 7.68 -7.36
N LYS A 30 10.62 8.16 -8.31
CA LYS A 30 11.06 8.95 -9.48
C LYS A 30 11.55 10.35 -9.11
N SER A 31 11.18 10.86 -7.94
CA SER A 31 11.61 12.15 -7.41
C SER A 31 12.88 12.06 -6.56
N GLY A 32 13.48 10.87 -6.43
CA GLY A 32 14.74 10.68 -5.72
C GLY A 32 14.60 10.56 -4.20
N ALA A 33 13.46 10.09 -3.71
CA ALA A 33 13.27 9.81 -2.28
C ALA A 33 14.39 8.90 -1.73
N GLN A 34 14.87 9.24 -0.53
CA GLN A 34 15.91 8.45 0.16
C GLN A 34 15.31 7.29 0.95
N GLU A 35 14.10 7.49 1.49
CA GLU A 35 13.31 6.48 2.17
C GLU A 35 11.86 6.66 1.75
N VAL A 36 11.15 5.54 1.56
CA VAL A 36 9.71 5.52 1.29
C VAL A 36 9.04 4.64 2.33
N TYR A 37 7.86 5.06 2.77
CA TYR A 37 7.02 4.38 3.71
C TYR A 37 5.67 4.09 3.07
N LEU A 38 5.17 2.88 3.30
CA LEU A 38 3.78 2.55 3.07
C LEU A 38 2.97 3.08 4.25
N HIS A 39 2.10 4.05 3.99
CA HIS A 39 1.07 4.49 4.93
C HIS A 39 -0.22 3.77 4.61
N ALA A 40 -0.65 2.86 5.49
CA ALA A 40 -1.78 2.00 5.23
C ALA A 40 -2.75 1.94 6.40
N GLY A 41 -3.98 1.53 6.11
CA GLY A 41 -5.02 1.28 7.09
C GLY A 41 -6.15 0.47 6.47
N PHE A 42 -7.25 0.38 7.22
CA PHE A 42 -8.43 -0.37 6.80
C PHE A 42 -9.70 0.45 7.03
N GLY A 43 -10.73 0.22 6.22
CA GLY A 43 -12.02 0.89 6.38
C GLY A 43 -12.50 1.58 5.11
N MET A 44 -13.44 2.52 5.27
CA MET A 44 -14.07 3.22 4.15
C MET A 44 -13.78 4.71 4.16
N ASP A 45 -13.57 5.23 2.96
CA ASP A 45 -13.35 6.64 2.64
C ASP A 45 -12.26 7.30 3.50
N ASN A 46 -12.62 8.27 4.34
CA ASN A 46 -11.70 9.01 5.21
C ASN A 46 -11.61 8.43 6.63
N ASN A 47 -12.31 7.32 6.91
CA ASN A 47 -12.31 6.66 8.21
C ASN A 47 -11.34 5.48 8.18
N TRP A 48 -10.05 5.81 8.30
CA TRP A 48 -8.98 4.82 8.36
C TRP A 48 -8.85 4.29 9.79
N GLU A 49 -8.88 2.98 9.94
CA GLU A 49 -8.62 2.27 11.18
C GLU A 49 -7.31 1.49 11.08
N LYS A 50 -6.72 1.20 12.25
CA LYS A 50 -5.45 0.46 12.40
C LYS A 50 -4.35 1.01 11.46
N VAL A 51 -4.23 2.33 11.42
CA VAL A 51 -3.25 3.03 10.59
C VAL A 51 -1.84 2.61 10.99
N LEU A 52 -1.02 2.33 10.00
CA LEU A 52 0.35 1.87 10.15
C LEU A 52 1.26 2.49 9.09
N ASP A 53 2.49 2.76 9.50
CA ASP A 53 3.56 3.28 8.64
C ASP A 53 4.70 2.27 8.60
N LEU A 54 4.89 1.63 7.45
CA LEU A 54 5.90 0.60 7.24
C LEU A 54 7.00 1.13 6.34
N LYS A 55 8.24 1.16 6.87
CA LYS A 55 9.41 1.47 6.06
C LYS A 55 9.55 0.42 4.94
N MET A 56 9.75 0.90 3.72
CA MET A 56 9.93 0.03 2.56
C MET A 56 11.42 -0.21 2.30
N GLU A 57 11.72 -1.41 1.83
CA GLU A 57 13.05 -1.79 1.35
C GLU A 57 13.19 -1.39 -0.11
N ARG A 58 14.33 -0.81 -0.47
CA ARG A 58 14.63 -0.41 -1.85
C ARG A 58 15.39 -1.50 -2.58
N ASP A 59 14.86 -1.93 -3.72
CA ASP A 59 15.54 -2.76 -4.71
C ASP A 59 15.56 -2.03 -6.06
N LYS A 60 16.70 -1.42 -6.37
CA LYS A 60 16.88 -0.49 -7.51
C LYS A 60 15.89 0.68 -7.44
N ASP A 61 14.86 0.69 -8.30
CA ASP A 61 13.85 1.74 -8.39
C ASP A 61 12.50 1.30 -7.79
N ILE A 62 12.41 0.06 -7.30
CA ILE A 62 11.22 -0.51 -6.70
C ILE A 62 11.38 -0.49 -5.17
N TRP A 63 10.38 0.02 -4.48
CA TRP A 63 10.24 -0.04 -3.04
C TRP A 63 9.26 -1.15 -2.68
N LYS A 64 9.58 -2.00 -1.71
CA LYS A 64 8.69 -3.08 -1.30
C LYS A 64 8.61 -3.25 0.21
N THR A 65 7.46 -3.67 0.70
CA THR A 65 7.28 -4.11 2.09
C THR A 65 6.16 -5.11 2.20
N ASN A 66 6.13 -5.85 3.31
CA ASN A 66 5.05 -6.78 3.62
C ASN A 66 4.08 -6.15 4.62
N CYS A 67 2.78 -6.31 4.40
CA CYS A 67 1.71 -5.86 5.29
C CYS A 67 0.80 -7.04 5.65
N ASP A 68 0.50 -7.19 6.93
CA ASP A 68 -0.50 -8.15 7.39
C ASP A 68 -1.91 -7.53 7.26
N VAL A 69 -2.86 -8.32 6.74
CA VAL A 69 -4.24 -7.88 6.49
C VAL A 69 -5.18 -8.76 7.29
N ASP A 70 -5.46 -8.39 8.55
CA ASP A 70 -6.21 -9.23 9.50
C ASP A 70 -7.72 -8.91 9.57
N THR A 71 -8.23 -8.07 8.68
CA THR A 71 -9.65 -7.71 8.59
C THR A 71 -10.18 -7.94 7.18
N SER A 72 -11.50 -8.10 7.04
CA SER A 72 -12.19 -8.07 5.75
C SER A 72 -12.59 -6.65 5.32
N ASP A 73 -12.26 -5.63 6.10
CA ASP A 73 -12.46 -4.24 5.68
C ASP A 73 -11.52 -3.89 4.54
N ARG A 74 -11.95 -2.93 3.70
CA ARG A 74 -11.18 -2.48 2.54
C ARG A 74 -9.79 -1.99 2.98
N PHE A 75 -8.76 -2.54 2.35
CA PHE A 75 -7.38 -2.11 2.52
C PHE A 75 -7.19 -0.80 1.76
N ILE A 76 -6.68 0.23 2.43
CA ILE A 76 -6.46 1.57 1.88
C ILE A 76 -5.05 2.03 2.22
N PHE A 77 -4.36 2.63 1.26
CA PHE A 77 -2.96 3.02 1.45
C PHE A 77 -2.50 4.13 0.52
N CYS A 78 -1.41 4.77 0.90
CA CYS A 78 -0.62 5.72 0.13
C CYS A 78 0.85 5.64 0.57
N PHE A 79 1.68 6.54 0.04
CA PHE A 79 3.09 6.55 0.33
C PHE A 79 3.54 7.92 0.81
N HIS A 80 4.52 7.94 1.70
CA HIS A 80 5.24 9.16 2.03
C HIS A 80 6.75 8.90 2.08
N ASP A 81 7.54 9.96 1.92
CA ASP A 81 8.98 9.90 2.11
C ASP A 81 9.40 10.44 3.49
N ASN A 82 10.69 10.38 3.79
CA ASN A 82 11.25 10.93 5.04
C ASN A 82 11.31 12.47 5.08
N ALA A 83 11.04 13.16 3.97
CA ALA A 83 11.03 14.61 3.87
C ALA A 83 9.62 15.21 4.03
N GLY A 84 8.60 14.38 4.23
CA GLY A 84 7.22 14.81 4.41
C GLY A 84 6.44 15.03 3.10
N ASN A 85 6.94 14.51 1.98
CA ASN A 85 6.20 14.48 0.72
C ASN A 85 5.29 13.24 0.67
N TRP A 86 4.12 13.41 0.06
CA TRP A 86 3.12 12.37 -0.05
C TRP A 86 2.81 12.05 -1.50
N ASP A 87 2.69 10.76 -1.80
CA ASP A 87 2.02 10.26 -2.98
C ASP A 87 0.75 9.54 -2.52
N ASN A 88 -0.34 10.29 -2.52
CA ASN A 88 -1.67 9.83 -2.14
C ASN A 88 -2.62 9.75 -3.35
N ASN A 89 -2.08 9.55 -4.55
CA ASN A 89 -2.84 9.47 -5.79
C ASN A 89 -3.81 10.67 -5.96
N ASN A 90 -3.31 11.88 -5.73
CA ASN A 90 -4.09 13.13 -5.76
C ASN A 90 -5.29 13.12 -4.80
N GLY A 91 -5.07 12.64 -3.57
CA GLY A 91 -6.08 12.55 -2.51
C GLY A 91 -7.05 11.38 -2.64
N ARG A 92 -6.91 10.51 -3.64
CA ARG A 92 -7.77 9.32 -3.81
C ARG A 92 -7.28 8.12 -3.01
N ASN A 93 -5.98 8.08 -2.69
CA ASN A 93 -5.28 6.91 -2.20
C ASN A 93 -5.42 5.72 -3.17
N TRP A 94 -4.84 4.58 -2.80
CA TRP A 94 -5.15 3.29 -3.42
C TRP A 94 -5.96 2.44 -2.46
N SER A 95 -6.78 1.55 -3.02
CA SER A 95 -7.63 0.67 -2.21
C SER A 95 -7.87 -0.67 -2.88
N PHE A 96 -7.94 -1.73 -2.08
CA PHE A 96 -8.30 -3.08 -2.50
C PHE A 96 -9.41 -3.63 -1.60
N GLU A 97 -10.42 -4.24 -2.21
CA GLU A 97 -11.39 -5.04 -1.47
C GLU A 97 -10.71 -6.25 -0.84
N VAL A 98 -11.07 -6.55 0.41
CA VAL A 98 -10.54 -7.70 1.15
C VAL A 98 -11.64 -8.73 1.32
N HIS A 99 -11.37 -9.96 0.88
CA HIS A 99 -12.31 -11.05 0.99
C HIS A 99 -12.18 -11.75 2.34
N ASN A 100 -13.30 -12.16 2.93
CA ASN A 100 -13.33 -12.87 4.23
C ASN A 100 -12.87 -14.35 4.17
N GLY A 101 -12.25 -14.77 3.07
CA GLY A 101 -11.76 -16.15 2.87
C GLY A 101 -12.84 -17.20 2.62
N ARG A 102 -14.13 -16.82 2.55
CA ARG A 102 -15.20 -17.74 2.18
C ARG A 102 -15.40 -17.71 0.66
N LEU A 103 -15.05 -18.82 0.01
CA LEU A 103 -15.56 -19.15 -1.31
C LEU A 103 -17.02 -19.59 -1.14
N TYR A 104 -17.95 -18.63 -1.18
CA TYR A 104 -19.42 -18.82 -1.17
C TYR A 104 -19.98 -19.79 -0.11
#